data_AF-A0A060CG80-F1
#
_entry.id   AF-A0A060CG80-F1
#
_cell.length_a   1.000
_cell.length_b   1.000
_cell.length_c   1.000
_cell.angle_alpha   90.00
_cell.angle_beta   90.00
_cell.angle_gamma   90.00
#
_symmetry.space_group_name_H-M   'P 1'
#
loop_
_entity.id
_entity.type
_entity.pdbx_description
1 polymer ?
#
loop_
_entity_poly.entity_id
_entity_poly.type
_entity_poly.pdbx_seq_one_letter_code
_entity_poly.pdbx_strand_id
1 'polypeptide(L)' 'MQEADFAVSRAGASTLWELCANCLPTFFIPFKYAAADHQYFNAKALKDKNLCFLQREEELDEKYFFECLNSD' A
#
# COMPACT_ATOMS: atom_id res chain seq x y z
N MET A 1 -5.90 0.64 -20.23
CA MET A 1 -4.49 1.08 -20.18
C MET A 1 -3.99 0.74 -18.78
N GLN A 2 -3.25 -0.37 -18.64
CA GLN A 2 -2.46 -0.66 -17.44
C GLN A 2 -1.02 -0.44 -17.90
N GLU A 3 -0.37 0.60 -17.39
CA GLU A 3 1.02 0.92 -17.73
C GLU A 3 2.01 0.49 -16.64
N ALA A 4 1.52 0.18 -15.45
CA ALA A 4 2.31 -0.26 -14.31
C ALA A 4 1.87 -1.64 -13.85
N ASP A 5 2.85 -2.47 -13.46
CA ASP A 5 2.64 -3.79 -12.86
C ASP A 5 2.58 -3.72 -11.32
N PHE A 6 3.08 -2.64 -10.74
CA PHE A 6 3.15 -2.41 -9.29
C PHE A 6 3.06 -0.92 -8.96
N ALA A 7 2.49 -0.59 -7.80
CA ALA A 7 2.44 0.78 -7.29
C ALA A 7 3.05 0.93 -5.89
N VAL A 8 3.65 2.09 -5.64
CA VAL A 8 3.99 2.56 -4.29
C VAL A 8 3.17 3.81 -4.02
N SER A 9 2.38 3.82 -2.95
CA SER A 9 1.46 4.92 -2.71
C SER A 9 1.13 5.14 -1.22
N ARG A 10 0.59 6.32 -0.92
CA ARG A 10 -0.09 6.58 0.35
C ARG A 10 -1.45 5.86 0.38
N ALA A 11 -1.98 5.62 1.56
CA ALA A 11 -3.22 4.88 1.76
C ALA A 11 -4.46 5.78 1.93
N GLY A 12 -4.53 6.85 1.12
CA GLY A 12 -5.73 7.68 1.03
C GLY A 12 -6.90 6.91 0.44
N ALA A 13 -8.13 7.16 0.91
CA ALA A 13 -9.29 6.35 0.56
C ALA A 13 -9.53 6.24 -0.96
N SER A 14 -9.52 7.36 -1.68
CA SER A 14 -9.75 7.37 -3.14
C SER A 14 -8.63 6.66 -3.91
N THR A 15 -7.37 7.00 -3.62
CA THR A 15 -6.21 6.39 -4.28
C THR A 15 -6.14 4.88 -4.04
N LEU A 16 -6.38 4.43 -2.81
CA LEU A 16 -6.44 3.01 -2.50
C LEU A 16 -7.55 2.31 -3.29
N TRP A 17 -8.73 2.92 -3.40
CA TRP A 17 -9.83 2.37 -4.20
C TRP A 17 -9.53 2.33 -5.70
N GLU A 18 -8.89 3.35 -6.24
CA GLU A 18 -8.46 3.39 -7.64
C GLU A 18 -7.46 2.26 -7.95
N LEU A 19 -6.50 2.02 -7.06
CA LEU A 19 -5.51 0.95 -7.21
C LEU A 19 -6.17 -0.43 -7.12
N CYS A 20 -7.11 -0.62 -6.18
CA CYS A 20 -7.91 -1.84 -6.10
C CYS A 20 -8.76 -2.06 -7.36
N ALA A 21 -9.43 -1.03 -7.87
CA ALA A 21 -10.26 -1.12 -9.07
C ALA A 21 -9.45 -1.47 -10.32
N ASN A 22 -8.20 -1.00 -10.38
CA ASN A 22 -7.26 -1.34 -11.45
C ASN A 22 -6.56 -2.70 -11.25
N CYS A 23 -6.85 -3.42 -10.16
CA CYS A 23 -6.17 -4.68 -9.79
C CYS A 23 -4.64 -4.53 -9.77
N LEU A 24 -4.14 -3.38 -9.30
CA LEU A 24 -2.71 -3.08 -9.27
C LEU A 24 -2.12 -3.45 -7.89
N PRO A 25 -1.24 -4.46 -7.80
CA PRO A 25 -0.51 -4.75 -6.57
C PRO A 25 0.17 -3.50 -6.04
N THR A 26 -0.02 -3.22 -4.76
CA THR A 26 0.42 -1.94 -4.18
C THR A 26 1.14 -2.15 -2.86
N PHE A 27 2.26 -1.45 -2.71
CA PHE A 27 2.93 -1.20 -1.44
C PHE A 27 2.44 0.13 -0.83
N PHE A 28 1.65 0.02 0.23
CA PHE A 28 1.11 1.19 0.92
C PHE A 28 2.05 1.68 2.02
N ILE A 29 2.31 2.99 2.01
CA ILE A 29 3.06 3.72 3.05
C ILE A 29 2.12 4.77 3.66
N PRO A 30 1.33 4.45 4.69
CA PRO A 30 0.39 5.39 5.29
C PRO A 30 1.09 6.68 5.76
N PHE A 31 0.44 7.82 5.56
CA PHE A 31 0.91 9.07 6.12
C PHE A 31 0.76 9.07 7.64
N LYS A 32 1.88 9.18 8.38
CA LYS A 32 1.90 9.07 9.85
C LYS A 32 1.08 10.12 10.61
N TYR A 33 0.77 11.26 9.99
CA TYR A 33 0.00 12.34 10.62
C TYR A 33 -1.46 12.37 10.16
N ALA A 34 -1.92 11.30 9.51
CA ALA A 34 -3.30 11.20 9.07
C ALA A 34 -4.24 11.11 10.28
N ALA A 35 -5.36 11.84 10.24
CA ALA A 35 -6.27 11.94 11.38
C ALA A 35 -6.77 10.55 11.80
N ALA A 36 -6.71 10.25 13.10
CA ALA A 36 -7.08 8.96 13.67
C ALA A 36 -6.38 7.74 13.02
N ASP A 37 -5.20 7.94 12.42
CA ASP A 37 -4.44 6.90 11.71
C ASP A 37 -5.25 6.22 10.59
N HIS A 38 -6.22 6.95 10.02
CA HIS A 38 -7.19 6.39 9.06
C HIS A 38 -6.53 5.81 7.80
N GLN A 39 -5.38 6.34 7.36
CA GLN A 39 -4.66 5.76 6.23
C GLN A 39 -4.09 4.37 6.54
N TYR A 40 -3.58 4.16 7.76
CA TYR A 40 -3.10 2.84 8.17
C TYR A 40 -4.25 1.84 8.18
N PHE A 41 -5.39 2.19 8.76
CA PHE A 41 -6.54 1.29 8.80
C PHE A 41 -7.14 0.99 7.43
N ASN A 42 -7.13 1.96 6.49
CA ASN A 42 -7.52 1.72 5.11
C ASN A 42 -6.67 0.60 4.47
N ALA A 43 -5.34 0.72 4.53
CA ALA A 43 -4.44 -0.28 3.97
C ALA A 43 -4.46 -1.59 4.77
N LYS A 44 -4.59 -1.53 6.10
CA LYS A 44 -4.64 -2.72 6.97
C LYS A 44 -5.82 -3.62 6.60
N ALA A 45 -6.98 -3.05 6.26
CA ALA A 45 -8.14 -3.82 5.82
C ALA A 45 -7.87 -4.65 4.54
N LEU A 46 -6.95 -4.20 3.68
CA LEU A 46 -6.47 -4.96 2.53
C LEU A 46 -5.35 -5.94 2.91
N LYS A 47 -4.40 -5.50 3.74
CA LYS A 47 -3.28 -6.33 4.20
C LYS A 47 -3.75 -7.56 4.96
N ASP A 48 -4.75 -7.42 5.82
CA ASP A 48 -5.36 -8.52 6.59
C ASP A 48 -6.01 -9.58 5.66
N LYS A 49 -6.28 -9.22 4.39
CA LYS A 49 -6.78 -10.11 3.33
C LYS A 49 -5.69 -10.57 2.36
N ASN A 50 -4.43 -10.25 2.62
CA ASN A 50 -3.29 -10.48 1.74
C ASN A 50 -3.43 -9.81 0.35
N LEU A 51 -4.07 -8.64 0.28
CA LEU A 51 -4.32 -7.94 -0.98
C LEU A 51 -3.33 -6.78 -1.25
N CYS A 52 -2.41 -6.51 -0.34
CA CYS A 52 -1.40 -5.46 -0.51
C CYS A 52 -0.17 -5.70 0.38
N PHE A 53 0.86 -4.88 0.16
CA PHE A 53 1.97 -4.70 1.11
C PHE A 53 1.74 -3.42 1.92
N LEU A 54 2.23 -3.40 3.15
CA LEU A 54 1.99 -2.31 4.09
C LEU A 54 3.21 -2.18 5.02
N GLN A 55 3.76 -0.97 5.09
CA GLN A 55 4.76 -0.58 6.07
C GLN A 55 4.47 0.85 6.53
N ARG A 56 4.63 1.16 7.83
CA ARG A 56 4.54 2.54 8.30
C ARG A 56 5.74 3.35 7.80
N GLU A 57 5.56 4.66 7.65
CA GLU A 57 6.62 5.55 7.15
C GLU A 57 7.90 5.47 8.00
N GLU A 58 7.73 5.40 9.32
CA GLU A 58 8.81 5.27 10.30
C GLU A 58 9.45 3.87 10.37
N GLU A 59 8.83 2.87 9.74
CA GLU A 59 9.28 1.47 9.71
C GLU A 59 9.88 1.08 8.36
N LEU A 60 9.99 2.01 7.41
CA LEU A 60 10.45 1.71 6.06
C LEU A 60 11.82 1.03 6.07
N ASP A 61 11.87 -0.11 5.40
CA ASP A 61 13.07 -0.92 5.26
C ASP A 61 13.26 -1.29 3.79
N GLU A 62 14.45 -0.99 3.26
CA GLU A 62 14.79 -1.21 1.86
C GLU A 62 14.74 -2.70 1.48
N LYS A 63 15.17 -3.58 2.39
CA LYS A 63 15.18 -5.02 2.11
C LYS A 63 13.76 -5.55 1.98
N TYR A 64 12.89 -5.19 2.92
CA TYR A 64 11.48 -5.56 2.85
C TYR A 64 10.79 -5.01 1.60
N PHE A 65 11.12 -3.80 1.15
CA PHE A 65 10.61 -3.26 -0.11
C PHE A 65 11.00 -4.15 -1.30
N PHE A 66 12.27 -4.54 -1.41
CA PHE A 66 12.71 -5.44 -2.47
C PHE A 66 12.13 -6.86 -2.34
N GLU A 67 11.88 -7.35 -1.12
CA GLU A 67 11.15 -8.61 -0.91
C GLU A 67 9.71 -8.52 -1.45
N CYS A 68 9.02 -7.41 -1.22
CA CYS A 68 7.68 -7.18 -1.76
C CYS A 68 7.66 -7.00 -3.28
N LEU A 69 8.71 -6.42 -3.88
CA LEU A 69 8.80 -6.22 -5.32
C LEU A 69 9.07 -7.54 -6.05
N ASN A 70 9.81 -8.46 -5.42
CA ASN A 70 10.14 -9.77 -5.97
C ASN A 70 9.19 -10.89 -5.48
N SER A 71 8.10 -10.54 -4.81
CA SER A 71 7.08 -11.53 -4.44
C SER A 71 6.24 -11.84 -5.68
N ASP A 72 6.47 -13.01 -6.26
CA ASP A 72 5.66 -13.57 -7.35
C ASP A 72 4.25 -13.97 -6.88
#